data_AF-A0AAW8L1J2-F1
#
_entry.id   AF-A0AAW8L1J2-F1
#
_cell.length_a   1.000
_cell.length_b   1.000
_cell.length_c   1.000
_cell.angle_alpha   90.00
_cell.angle_beta   90.00
_cell.angle_gamma   90.00
#
_symmetry.space_group_name_H-M   'P 1'
#
loop_
_entity.id
_entity.type
_entity.pdbx_description
1 polymer ?
#
loop_
_entity_poly.entity_id
_entity_poly.type
_entity_poly.pdbx_seq_one_letter_code
_entity_poly.pdbx_strand_id
1 'polypeptide(L)'
;TIDCFPNDNISRVVYRYGGLVRNEDNDSTNPFVEVLLIEIRKSDQWLFLDKCSTFLVPVLDLDAVQHGSIWDGNVLTDQSYRFSGKLITKRFSFDFTNNK
;
A
#
# COMPACT_ATOMS: atom_id res chain seq x y z
N THR A 1 -3.77 6.26 -14.92
CA THR A 1 -2.63 5.33 -14.71
C THR A 1 -1.59 6.02 -13.87
N ILE A 2 -0.67 5.29 -13.26
CA ILE A 2 0.43 5.88 -12.50
C ILE A 2 1.76 5.20 -12.82
N ASP A 3 2.77 5.98 -13.21
CA ASP A 3 3.98 5.42 -13.82
C ASP A 3 4.89 4.66 -12.84
N CYS A 4 4.79 4.97 -11.55
CA CYS A 4 5.59 4.32 -10.51
C CYS A 4 5.10 2.91 -10.15
N PHE A 5 3.93 2.49 -10.61
CA PHE A 5 3.42 1.14 -10.39
C PHE A 5 3.82 0.21 -11.54
N PRO A 6 4.00 -1.11 -11.28
CA PRO A 6 4.32 -2.06 -12.33
C PRO A 6 3.21 -2.11 -13.38
N ASN A 7 3.57 -2.05 -14.67
CA ASN A 7 2.63 -2.32 -15.75
C ASN A 7 2.53 -3.84 -15.99
N ASP A 8 1.92 -4.54 -15.03
CA ASP A 8 1.65 -5.98 -15.09
C ASP A 8 0.15 -6.27 -14.93
N ASN A 9 -0.25 -7.53 -15.06
CA ASN A 9 -1.65 -7.94 -14.88
C ASN A 9 -1.95 -8.38 -13.44
N ILE A 10 -1.24 -7.82 -12.45
CA ILE A 10 -1.41 -8.17 -11.05
C ILE A 10 -2.23 -7.08 -10.34
N SER A 11 -3.36 -7.49 -9.79
CA SER A 11 -4.22 -6.63 -8.97
C SER A 11 -3.59 -6.39 -7.61
N ARG A 12 -3.49 -5.12 -7.21
CA ARG A 12 -2.96 -4.71 -5.92
C ARG A 12 -3.87 -3.68 -5.27
N VAL A 13 -3.89 -3.67 -3.94
CA VAL A 13 -4.62 -2.68 -3.15
C VAL A 13 -3.66 -1.80 -2.36
N VAL A 14 -3.92 -0.49 -2.33
CA VAL A 14 -3.24 0.44 -1.43
C VAL A 14 -3.63 0.16 0.02
N TYR A 15 -2.67 -0.32 0.81
CA TYR A 15 -2.88 -0.69 2.20
C TYR A 15 -2.47 0.38 3.19
N ARG A 16 -1.33 1.04 2.98
CA ARG A 16 -0.88 2.11 3.88
C ARG A 16 0.11 3.04 3.19
N TYR A 17 0.24 4.22 3.77
CA TYR A 17 1.32 5.14 3.48
C TYR A 17 2.46 4.92 4.48
N GLY A 18 3.69 5.00 4.00
CA GLY A 18 4.91 4.96 4.77
C GLY A 18 5.48 6.37 4.96
N GLY A 19 6.80 6.49 4.85
CA GLY A 19 7.50 7.76 5.04
C GLY A 19 7.40 8.71 3.84
N LEU A 20 7.57 9.99 4.13
CA LEU A 20 7.92 10.99 3.12
C LEU A 20 9.42 10.88 2.80
N VAL A 21 9.74 10.80 1.52
CA VAL A 21 11.10 10.68 1.01
C VAL A 21 11.39 11.92 0.18
N ARG A 22 12.54 12.55 0.43
CA ARG A 22 12.99 13.69 -0.37
C ARG A 22 13.40 13.19 -1.75
N ASN A 23 13.02 13.92 -2.79
CA ASN A 23 13.58 13.68 -4.11
C ASN A 23 15.01 14.23 -4.15
N GLU A 24 15.97 13.35 -4.48
CA GLU A 24 17.40 13.69 -4.60
C GLU A 24 17.78 14.06 -6.04
N ASP A 25 16.85 13.98 -7.00
CA ASP A 25 17.07 14.40 -8.38
C ASP A 25 17.20 15.91 -8.49
N ASN A 26 18.21 16.35 -9.24
CA ASN A 26 18.49 17.78 -9.45
C ASN A 26 17.37 18.51 -10.22
N ASP A 27 16.53 17.78 -10.95
CA ASP A 27 15.52 18.36 -11.84
C ASP A 27 14.12 18.49 -11.18
N SER A 28 13.92 17.95 -9.97
CA SER A 28 12.59 17.97 -9.31
C SER A 28 12.70 18.01 -7.78
N THR A 29 12.02 18.98 -7.16
CA THR A 29 11.93 19.10 -5.70
C THR A 29 10.72 18.40 -5.11
N ASN A 30 9.88 17.78 -5.94
CA ASN A 30 8.65 17.14 -5.48
C ASN A 30 8.96 15.92 -4.60
N PRO A 31 8.54 15.89 -3.33
CA PRO A 31 8.77 14.75 -2.47
C PRO A 31 7.98 13.53 -2.93
N PHE A 32 8.46 12.36 -2.53
CA PHE A 32 7.77 11.09 -2.67
C PHE A 32 7.16 10.66 -1.35
N VAL A 33 6.13 9.81 -1.42
CA VAL A 33 5.57 9.07 -0.30
C VAL A 33 5.71 7.59 -0.61
N GLU A 34 6.17 6.83 0.36
CA GLU A 34 6.12 5.37 0.29
C GLU A 34 4.66 4.91 0.32
N VAL A 35 4.24 4.17 -0.68
CA VAL A 35 2.93 3.53 -0.75
C VAL A 35 3.11 2.03 -0.71
N LEU A 36 2.43 1.41 0.23
CA LEU A 36 2.44 -0.03 0.40
C LEU A 36 1.23 -0.64 -0.30
N LEU A 37 1.51 -1.50 -1.27
CA LEU A 37 0.55 -2.25 -2.06
C LEU A 37 0.56 -3.72 -1.65
N ILE A 38 -0.62 -4.33 -1.50
CA ILE A 38 -0.76 -5.78 -1.28
C ILE A 38 -1.36 -6.40 -2.52
N GLU A 39 -0.76 -7.48 -3.02
CA GLU A 39 -1.36 -8.27 -4.10
C GLU A 39 -2.66 -8.95 -3.66
N ILE A 40 -3.70 -8.85 -4.48
CA ILE A 40 -5.02 -9.41 -4.20
C ILE A 40 -5.51 -10.28 -5.35
N ARG A 41 -6.24 -11.33 -5.03
CA ARG A 41 -6.98 -12.18 -5.97
C ARG A 41 -8.46 -12.18 -5.60
N LYS A 42 -9.33 -12.36 -6.60
CA LYS A 42 -10.79 -12.43 -6.39
C LYS A 42 -11.19 -13.53 -5.41
N SER A 43 -10.40 -14.60 -5.31
CA SER A 43 -10.63 -15.73 -4.41
C SER A 43 -10.09 -15.52 -2.98
N ASP A 44 -9.40 -14.41 -2.69
CA ASP A 44 -8.70 -14.26 -1.43
C ASP A 44 -9.67 -14.02 -0.27
N GLN A 45 -9.68 -14.97 0.67
CA GLN A 45 -10.41 -14.83 1.92
C GLN A 45 -9.70 -13.89 2.89
N TRP A 46 -8.36 -13.91 2.90
CA TRP A 46 -7.48 -13.18 3.80
C TRP A 46 -6.38 -12.44 3.04
N LEU A 47 -5.97 -11.29 3.55
CA LEU A 47 -4.79 -10.59 3.09
C LEU A 47 -3.57 -11.02 3.89
N PHE A 48 -2.50 -11.32 3.18
CA PHE A 48 -1.21 -11.67 3.77
C PHE A 48 -0.24 -10.51 3.57
N LEU A 49 0.25 -9.95 4.67
CA LEU A 49 1.13 -8.77 4.67
C LEU A 49 2.55 -9.08 4.17
N ASP A 50 2.92 -10.36 4.05
CA ASP A 50 4.18 -10.81 3.44
C ASP A 50 4.23 -10.55 1.93
N LYS A 51 3.07 -10.41 1.27
CA LYS A 51 2.95 -10.04 -0.15
C LYS A 51 2.87 -8.52 -0.38
N CYS A 52 3.29 -7.74 0.61
CA CYS A 52 3.30 -6.29 0.49
C CYS A 52 4.53 -5.84 -0.28
N SER A 53 4.33 -4.94 -1.25
CA SER A 53 5.39 -4.25 -1.99
C SER A 53 5.30 -2.75 -1.71
N THR A 54 6.45 -2.08 -1.66
CA THR A 54 6.52 -0.63 -1.41
C THR A 54 6.95 0.09 -2.69
N PHE A 55 6.25 1.17 -3.02
CA PHE A 55 6.53 2.02 -4.18
C PHE A 55 6.66 3.48 -3.75
N LEU A 56 7.55 4.22 -4.39
CA LEU A 56 7.67 5.66 -4.18
C LEU A 56 6.73 6.39 -5.14
N VAL A 57 5.75 7.08 -4.59
CA VAL A 57 4.73 7.80 -5.34
C VAL A 57 4.97 9.30 -5.17
N PRO A 58 5.03 10.10 -6.25
CA PRO A 58 5.09 11.55 -6.13
C PRO A 58 3.91 12.07 -5.32
N VAL A 59 4.14 13.00 -4.39
CA VAL A 59 3.05 13.54 -3.54
C VAL A 59 1.93 14.14 -4.39
N LEU A 60 2.23 14.64 -5.59
CA LEU A 60 1.25 15.18 -6.53
C LEU A 60 0.25 14.14 -7.04
N ASP A 61 0.63 12.87 -7.10
CA ASP A 61 -0.22 11.77 -7.59
C ASP A 61 -0.94 11.02 -6.43
N LEU A 62 -0.77 11.49 -5.19
CA LEU A 62 -1.29 10.82 -4.01
C LEU A 62 -2.83 10.88 -3.92
N ASP A 63 -3.44 11.85 -4.59
CA ASP A 63 -4.89 11.99 -4.69
C ASP A 63 -5.54 10.82 -5.43
N ALA A 64 -4.85 10.24 -6.42
CA ALA A 64 -5.27 9.04 -7.14
C ALA A 64 -4.99 7.77 -6.31
N VAL A 65 -3.89 7.73 -5.56
CA VAL A 65 -3.43 6.56 -4.81
C VAL A 65 -4.03 6.53 -3.41
N GLN A 66 -5.36 6.48 -3.34
CA GLN A 66 -6.09 6.50 -2.06
C GLN A 66 -6.04 5.16 -1.34
N HIS A 67 -6.08 5.17 -0.01
CA HIS A 67 -6.17 3.95 0.78
C HIS A 67 -7.39 3.11 0.36
N GLY A 68 -7.16 1.83 0.04
CA GLY A 68 -8.18 0.92 -0.47
C GLY A 68 -8.44 1.02 -1.98
N SER A 69 -7.81 1.96 -2.71
CA SER A 69 -7.85 1.94 -4.17
C SER A 69 -7.20 0.65 -4.71
N ILE A 70 -7.82 0.06 -5.72
CA ILE A 70 -7.36 -1.16 -6.38
C ILE A 70 -6.77 -0.80 -7.74
N TRP A 71 -5.59 -1.34 -8.01
CA TRP A 71 -4.82 -1.10 -9.22
C TRP A 71 -4.52 -2.42 -9.91
N ASP A 72 -4.88 -2.54 -11.18
CA ASP A 72 -4.48 -3.64 -12.05
C ASP A 72 -3.22 -3.22 -12.78
N GLY A 73 -2.07 -3.69 -12.27
CA GLY A 73 -0.78 -3.12 -12.64
C GLY A 73 -0.70 -1.66 -12.26
N ASN A 74 -0.68 -0.80 -13.28
CA ASN A 74 -0.59 0.66 -13.13
C ASN A 74 -1.91 1.39 -13.46
N VAL A 75 -3.01 0.65 -13.65
CA VAL A 75 -4.33 1.19 -13.99
C VAL A 75 -5.23 1.17 -12.77
N LEU A 76 -5.80 2.32 -12.41
CA LEU A 76 -6.79 2.42 -11.34
C LEU A 76 -8.10 1.75 -11.78
N THR A 77 -8.70 0.96 -10.89
CA THR A 77 -10.02 0.36 -11.10
C THR A 77 -11.11 1.20 -10.43
N ASP A 78 -12.36 1.05 -10.87
CA ASP A 78 -13.53 1.72 -10.26
C ASP A 78 -13.96 1.09 -8.91
N GLN A 79 -13.18 0.14 -8.39
CA GLN A 79 -13.49 -0.61 -7.18
C GLN A 79 -12.61 -0.17 -6.01
N SER A 80 -13.21 -0.11 -4.82
CA SER A 80 -12.50 0.11 -3.56
C SER A 80 -12.49 -1.17 -2.74
N TYR A 81 -11.34 -1.52 -2.19
CA TYR A 81 -11.20 -2.65 -1.29
C TYR A 81 -11.63 -2.30 0.13
N ARG A 82 -12.40 -3.20 0.77
CA ARG A 82 -12.78 -3.09 2.18
C ARG A 82 -11.95 -4.05 3.03
N PHE A 83 -11.05 -3.49 3.84
CA PHE A 83 -10.15 -4.26 4.72
C PHE A 83 -10.82 -4.87 5.94
N SER A 84 -12.04 -4.42 6.30
CA SER A 84 -12.76 -4.89 7.49
C SER A 84 -12.94 -6.41 7.47
N GLY A 85 -12.39 -7.09 8.48
CA GLY A 85 -12.48 -8.55 8.62
C GLY A 85 -11.61 -9.36 7.64
N LYS A 86 -10.76 -8.70 6.83
CA LYS A 86 -9.87 -9.34 5.84
C LYS A 86 -8.40 -9.40 6.28
N LEU A 87 -8.01 -8.59 7.26
CA LEU A 87 -6.66 -8.57 7.81
C LEU A 87 -6.53 -9.63 8.92
N ILE A 88 -5.53 -10.51 8.78
CA ILE A 88 -5.15 -11.45 9.85
C ILE A 88 -4.63 -10.63 11.03
N THR A 89 -5.45 -10.47 12.06
CA THR A 89 -5.08 -9.73 13.26
C THR A 89 -4.30 -10.65 14.19
N LYS A 90 -2.98 -10.50 14.26
CA LYS A 90 -2.20 -11.13 15.34
C LYS A 90 -2.40 -10.33 16.62
N ARG A 91 -2.95 -10.97 17.65
CA ARG A 91 -3.02 -10.39 19.00
C ARG A 91 -1.65 -10.52 19.66
N PHE A 92 -1.10 -9.40 20.13
CA PHE A 92 0.07 -9.38 21.00
C PHE A 92 -0.43 -9.29 22.44
N SER A 93 0.00 -10.22 23.28
CA SER A 93 -0.19 -10.15 24.72
C SER A 93 1.12 -9.69 25.33
N PHE A 94 1.09 -8.56 26.01
CA PHE A 94 2.23 -8.07 26.77
C PHE A 94 2.09 -8.54 28.21
N ASP A 95 3.07 -9.29 28.68
CA ASP A 95 3.16 -9.69 30.08
C ASP A 95 3.86 -8.59 30.88
N PHE A 96 3.09 -7.91 31.72
CA PHE A 96 3.59 -6.86 32.62
C PHE A 96 3.75 -7.35 34.07
N THR A 97 3.67 -8.66 34.32
CA THR A 97 3.79 -9.21 35.69
C THR A 97 5.21 -9.13 36.27
N ASN A 98 6.21 -8.70 35.49
CA ASN A 98 7.53 -8.35 36.01
C ASN A 98 7.62 -6.85 36.35
N ASN A 99 6.95 -6.44 37.43
CA ASN A 99 7.27 -5.22 38.16
C ASN A 99 7.64 -5.62 39.61
N LYS A 100 8.90 -6.07 39.76
CA LYS A 100 9.67 -6.32 40.99
C LYS A 100 9.05 -7.19 42.09
#